data_AF-A0A2R6NXN8-F1
#
_entry.id   AF-A0A2R6NXN8-F1
#
_cell.length_a   1.000
_cell.length_b   1.000
_cell.length_c   1.000
_cell.angle_alpha   90.00
_cell.angle_beta   90.00
_cell.angle_gamma   90.00
#
_symmetry.space_group_name_H-M   'P 1'
#
loop_
_entity.id
_entity.type
_entity.pdbx_description
1 polymer ?
#
loop_
_entity_poly.entity_id
_entity_poly.type
_entity_poly.pdbx_seq_one_letter_code
_entity_poly.pdbx_strand_id
1 'polypeptide(L)'
;MNRMYHWFCAAHGLFDVLSHTAALRAQQCRPLRHTPSPLPLPPQAHPPPEPLPSSHPPPATLDPIPEISPRKLQSSKVPSSRIGRLFHYGGLAASLGYGAAGEILRRSVSSSDPAPSVFMSEANIRRLVAKLTQMRGAALKLGQFMSIQDTHVLPPELEAVFRRVQDAAHYMPDWQMEQVMRTSLGPTWSSTHFSSFTRVPFAAASIGQVHHAVLTADASPTGREAHVAVKIQFPNVRQSIESDLAYVRWVLTAGKILPKGLFLDQTLQVMKNELADECSYTREASFLRLFASPEFLGDDPRFHVPWVWQGSTDDVLVMEHVQGASVGGALVASVLSQSDKNAIAERIIDLCLRELFVFRTMQTDPNWTNFLWNPNTKQIELVDFGATRTYSTRFIDDWFRLLRAAAEGDRQACVEWSVKVGYLTGAESESMLDAHVTSLSLLATPFKETTAQPFAFGPGSSWAEVTARIRAQIPVMLHERLTPPPRETYSLNRKLSGAFLLAARLDAEVDCRKLWRGVVDSYRFADSSSSSE
;
A
#
# COMPACT_ATOMS: atom_id res chain seq x y z
N MET A 1 -0.14 8.29 -29.39
CA MET A 1 -1.55 8.62 -29.11
C MET A 1 -2.24 7.50 -28.32
N ASN A 2 -1.53 6.82 -27.41
CA ASN A 2 -2.05 5.66 -26.70
C ASN A 2 -1.16 5.40 -25.47
N ARG A 3 -1.74 4.95 -24.34
CA ARG A 3 -1.10 4.32 -23.15
C ARG A 3 -1.08 5.12 -21.83
N MET A 4 -2.28 5.19 -21.22
CA MET A 4 -2.47 5.49 -19.79
C MET A 4 -2.97 4.27 -18.98
N TYR A 5 -2.94 3.06 -19.57
CA TYR A 5 -3.63 1.88 -19.02
C TYR A 5 -2.79 0.96 -18.10
N HIS A 6 -1.48 1.18 -17.95
CA HIS A 6 -0.70 0.41 -16.97
C HIS A 6 -1.27 0.51 -15.54
N TRP A 7 -2.10 1.51 -15.29
CA TRP A 7 -2.75 1.81 -14.02
C TRP A 7 -3.92 0.88 -13.62
N PHE A 8 -4.71 0.36 -14.56
CA PHE A 8 -5.76 -0.63 -14.24
C PHE A 8 -5.16 -2.04 -14.02
N CYS A 9 -3.99 -2.28 -14.61
CA CYS A 9 -3.29 -3.55 -14.63
C CYS A 9 -2.43 -3.78 -13.38
N ALA A 10 -1.93 -2.70 -12.76
CA ALA A 10 -1.03 -2.74 -11.61
C ALA A 10 -1.59 -3.53 -10.42
N ALA A 11 -2.89 -3.43 -10.15
CA ALA A 11 -3.50 -4.18 -9.06
C ALA A 11 -3.68 -5.69 -9.35
N HIS A 12 -3.18 -6.16 -10.49
CA HIS A 12 -3.29 -7.56 -10.91
C HIS A 12 -1.94 -8.18 -11.25
N GLY A 13 -0.79 -7.52 -11.05
CA GLY A 13 0.55 -8.01 -11.45
C GLY A 13 1.23 -9.00 -10.49
N LEU A 14 0.93 -8.94 -9.19
CA LEU A 14 1.71 -9.49 -8.05
C LEU A 14 1.96 -11.03 -7.94
N PHE A 15 1.67 -11.83 -8.97
CA PHE A 15 1.57 -13.29 -8.85
C PHE A 15 2.83 -14.11 -9.23
N ASP A 16 3.90 -13.53 -9.77
CA ASP A 16 5.04 -14.32 -10.27
C ASP A 16 6.02 -14.82 -9.19
N VAL A 17 5.92 -14.35 -7.93
CA VAL A 17 6.88 -14.71 -6.87
C VAL A 17 6.45 -15.94 -6.03
N LEU A 18 5.16 -16.30 -6.02
CA LEU A 18 4.66 -17.42 -5.19
C LEU A 18 4.81 -18.79 -5.86
N SER A 19 4.94 -18.85 -7.18
CA SER A 19 5.06 -20.12 -7.92
C SER A 19 6.48 -20.70 -7.90
N HIS A 20 7.52 -19.85 -7.76
CA HIS A 20 8.92 -20.31 -7.82
C HIS A 20 9.53 -20.77 -6.49
N THR A 21 8.90 -20.46 -5.35
CA THR A 21 9.37 -20.94 -4.03
C THR A 21 8.76 -22.29 -3.61
N ALA A 22 7.67 -22.73 -4.24
CA ALA A 22 7.03 -24.02 -3.96
C ALA A 22 7.66 -25.21 -4.73
N ALA A 23 8.36 -24.96 -5.83
CA ALA A 23 8.88 -26.02 -6.72
C ALA A 23 10.19 -26.69 -6.24
N LEU A 24 10.80 -26.23 -5.14
CA LEU A 24 12.10 -26.74 -4.65
C LEU A 24 12.02 -27.65 -3.42
N ARG A 25 10.81 -28.08 -2.99
CA ARG A 25 10.64 -28.95 -1.79
C ARG A 25 9.93 -30.28 -2.01
N ALA A 26 9.82 -30.76 -3.25
CA ALA A 26 9.20 -32.04 -3.56
C ALA A 26 10.17 -32.99 -4.29
N GLN A 27 11.27 -33.39 -3.63
CA GLN A 27 12.05 -34.56 -4.05
C GLN A 27 12.81 -35.13 -2.85
N GLN A 28 12.12 -35.97 -2.07
CA GLN A 28 12.69 -37.14 -1.39
C GLN A 28 11.55 -37.86 -0.62
N CYS A 29 10.99 -38.89 -1.24
CA CYS A 29 10.18 -39.90 -0.56
C CYS A 29 10.78 -41.27 -0.87
N ARG A 30 11.19 -41.99 0.18
CA ARG A 30 11.46 -43.44 0.15
C ARG A 30 10.53 -44.12 1.17
N PRO A 31 10.08 -45.35 0.91
CA PRO A 31 8.92 -45.93 1.59
C PRO A 31 9.23 -46.56 2.95
N LEU A 32 8.23 -46.49 3.83
CA LEU A 32 8.15 -47.09 5.16
C LEU A 32 8.05 -48.63 5.10
N ARG A 33 8.71 -49.31 6.04
CA ARG A 33 8.47 -50.73 6.36
C ARG A 33 7.87 -50.85 7.75
N HIS A 34 6.78 -51.61 7.83
CA HIS A 34 6.10 -52.04 9.06
C HIS A 34 6.92 -53.07 9.85
N THR A 35 6.73 -53.10 11.18
CA THR A 35 6.74 -54.29 12.07
C THR A 35 6.25 -53.90 13.48
N PRO A 36 5.77 -54.83 14.33
CA PRO A 36 4.55 -54.65 15.13
C PRO A 36 4.73 -54.54 16.66
N SER A 37 3.62 -54.19 17.33
CA SER A 37 3.42 -54.07 18.79
C SER A 37 3.75 -55.32 19.62
N PRO A 38 4.03 -55.12 20.92
CA PRO A 38 3.61 -56.05 21.97
C PRO A 38 2.84 -55.40 23.15
N LEU A 39 1.69 -56.04 23.44
CA LEU A 39 0.89 -56.31 24.66
C LEU A 39 1.03 -55.55 26.01
N PRO A 40 -0.05 -55.55 26.85
CA PRO A 40 -0.27 -54.60 27.94
C PRO A 40 0.17 -55.09 29.34
N LEU A 41 0.39 -54.14 30.27
CA LEU A 41 0.67 -54.38 31.70
C LEU A 41 -0.52 -53.96 32.60
N PRO A 42 -0.65 -54.54 33.82
CA PRO A 42 -1.87 -54.55 34.64
C PRO A 42 -2.05 -53.31 35.55
N PRO A 43 -3.24 -53.12 36.18
CA PRO A 43 -3.64 -51.87 36.81
C PRO A 43 -3.03 -51.72 38.22
N GLN A 44 -2.54 -50.52 38.54
CA GLN A 44 -2.15 -50.15 39.90
C GLN A 44 -3.12 -49.12 40.50
N ALA A 45 -3.34 -49.28 41.80
CA ALA A 45 -4.43 -48.74 42.59
C ALA A 45 -4.33 -47.23 42.87
N HIS A 46 -5.50 -46.58 42.95
CA HIS A 46 -5.68 -45.18 43.30
C HIS A 46 -5.54 -44.92 44.82
N PRO A 47 -4.83 -43.88 45.26
CA PRO A 47 -5.01 -43.26 46.57
C PRO A 47 -6.17 -42.21 46.56
N PRO A 48 -6.74 -41.87 47.74
CA PRO A 48 -7.99 -41.11 47.90
C PRO A 48 -7.87 -39.62 47.53
N PRO A 49 -9.00 -38.92 47.29
CA PRO A 49 -8.99 -37.59 46.68
C PRO A 49 -8.57 -36.49 47.65
N GLU A 50 -7.62 -35.66 47.23
CA GLU A 50 -7.30 -34.37 47.85
C GLU A 50 -8.33 -33.30 47.45
N PRO A 51 -8.57 -32.29 48.30
CA PRO A 51 -9.67 -31.33 48.13
C PRO A 51 -9.43 -30.37 46.97
N LEU A 52 -10.50 -30.09 46.21
CA LEU A 52 -10.54 -29.19 45.05
C LEU A 52 -10.02 -27.77 45.40
N PRO A 53 -8.99 -27.26 44.71
CA PRO A 53 -8.70 -25.84 44.66
C PRO A 53 -9.57 -25.15 43.61
N SER A 54 -10.16 -24.02 44.03
CA SER A 54 -10.88 -22.99 43.28
C SER A 54 -10.75 -23.00 41.75
N SER A 55 -11.90 -23.07 41.09
CA SER A 55 -12.14 -22.82 39.67
C SER A 55 -11.86 -21.37 39.29
N HIS A 56 -10.65 -21.06 38.80
CA HIS A 56 -10.39 -20.04 37.78
C HIS A 56 -8.98 -20.30 37.20
N PRO A 57 -8.81 -20.66 35.93
CA PRO A 57 -7.49 -20.60 35.31
C PRO A 57 -7.07 -19.12 35.25
N PRO A 58 -5.82 -18.76 35.59
CA PRO A 58 -5.31 -17.42 35.31
C PRO A 58 -5.40 -17.16 33.80
N PRO A 59 -5.62 -15.92 33.36
CA PRO A 59 -5.64 -15.61 31.94
C PRO A 59 -4.34 -16.12 31.33
N ALA A 60 -4.45 -16.92 30.26
CA ALA A 60 -3.31 -17.43 29.53
C ALA A 60 -2.50 -16.23 29.03
N THR A 61 -1.39 -15.93 29.70
CA THR A 61 -0.34 -15.07 29.18
C THR A 61 0.28 -15.83 28.02
N LEU A 62 -0.23 -15.58 26.81
CA LEU A 62 0.49 -15.90 25.59
C LEU A 62 1.81 -15.13 25.63
N ASP A 63 2.91 -15.82 25.30
CA ASP A 63 4.22 -15.20 25.19
C ASP A 63 4.14 -13.93 24.33
N PRO A 64 4.86 -12.86 24.70
CA PRO A 64 4.93 -11.68 23.87
C PRO A 64 5.35 -12.08 22.46
N ILE A 65 4.62 -11.58 21.46
CA ILE A 65 4.99 -11.70 20.05
C ILE A 65 6.46 -11.29 19.98
N PRO A 66 7.35 -12.12 19.41
CA PRO A 66 8.77 -11.79 19.37
C PRO A 66 8.94 -10.40 18.79
N GLU A 67 9.54 -9.50 19.59
CA GLU A 67 9.89 -8.15 19.16
C GLU A 67 10.60 -8.27 17.83
N ILE A 68 10.06 -7.57 16.83
CA ILE A 68 10.65 -7.48 15.50
C ILE A 68 12.09 -7.02 15.73
N SER A 69 13.07 -7.86 15.36
CA SER A 69 14.44 -7.40 15.25
C SER A 69 14.40 -6.14 14.38
N PRO A 70 14.73 -4.95 14.92
CA PRO A 70 14.50 -3.72 14.20
C PRO A 70 15.26 -3.82 12.88
N ARG A 71 14.58 -3.49 11.76
CA ARG A 71 15.27 -3.29 10.49
C ARG A 71 16.48 -2.41 10.80
N LYS A 72 17.70 -2.83 10.47
CA LYS A 72 18.91 -2.04 10.79
C LYS A 72 18.83 -0.72 10.03
N LEU A 73 18.27 0.30 10.69
CA LEU A 73 18.14 1.63 10.13
C LEU A 73 19.53 2.27 10.06
N GLN A 74 19.85 2.89 8.94
CA GLN A 74 21.16 3.52 8.73
C GLN A 74 20.99 5.04 8.63
N SER A 75 21.78 5.80 9.41
CA SER A 75 21.74 7.26 9.35
C SER A 75 22.38 7.77 8.05
N SER A 76 21.68 8.66 7.34
CA SER A 76 22.23 9.33 6.16
C SER A 76 21.57 10.70 5.95
N LYS A 77 22.35 11.71 5.59
CA LYS A 77 21.91 13.11 5.48
C LYS A 77 20.94 13.31 4.31
N VAL A 78 19.82 14.00 4.56
CA VAL A 78 18.87 14.41 3.51
C VAL A 78 19.29 15.77 2.95
N PRO A 79 19.46 15.94 1.63
CA PRO A 79 19.81 17.23 1.02
C PRO A 79 18.69 18.27 1.20
N SER A 80 18.88 19.24 2.09
CA SER A 80 17.83 20.21 2.44
C SER A 80 17.93 21.55 1.69
N SER A 81 19.08 21.93 1.11
CA SER A 81 19.27 23.23 0.47
C SER A 81 19.18 23.19 -1.06
N ARG A 82 18.69 24.27 -1.69
CA ARG A 82 18.59 24.40 -3.16
C ARG A 82 19.95 24.26 -3.85
N ILE A 83 20.99 24.86 -3.27
CA ILE A 83 22.38 24.77 -3.75
C ILE A 83 22.95 23.37 -3.54
N GLY A 84 22.70 22.74 -2.37
CA GLY A 84 23.10 21.36 -2.11
C GLY A 84 22.48 20.37 -3.10
N ARG A 85 21.20 20.58 -3.45
CA ARG A 85 20.50 19.85 -4.52
C ARG A 85 21.12 20.11 -5.90
N LEU A 86 21.42 21.37 -6.25
CA LEU A 86 22.08 21.72 -7.51
C LEU A 86 23.47 21.06 -7.65
N PHE A 87 24.29 21.05 -6.60
CA PHE A 87 25.58 20.32 -6.59
C PHE A 87 25.39 18.79 -6.62
N HIS A 88 24.38 18.26 -5.92
CA HIS A 88 24.05 16.83 -5.96
C HIS A 88 23.62 16.35 -7.35
N TYR A 89 22.82 17.14 -8.07
CA TYR A 89 22.31 16.84 -9.41
C TYR A 89 23.29 17.20 -10.53
N GLY A 90 24.01 18.32 -10.41
CA GLY A 90 25.02 18.77 -11.36
C GLY A 90 26.24 17.83 -11.43
N GLY A 91 26.65 17.25 -10.30
CA GLY A 91 27.72 16.24 -10.27
C GLY A 91 27.38 14.95 -11.04
N LEU A 92 26.09 14.60 -11.19
CA LEU A 92 25.70 13.43 -11.97
C LEU A 92 25.81 13.72 -13.48
N ALA A 93 25.32 14.87 -13.96
CA ALA A 93 25.45 15.26 -15.36
C ALA A 93 26.92 15.28 -15.82
N ALA A 94 27.82 15.79 -14.97
CA ALA A 94 29.26 15.72 -15.19
C ALA A 94 29.79 14.27 -15.18
N SER A 95 29.38 13.43 -14.22
CA SER A 95 29.86 12.04 -14.10
C SER A 95 29.33 11.09 -15.19
N LEU A 96 28.12 11.32 -15.70
CA LEU A 96 27.52 10.59 -16.81
C LEU A 96 28.11 11.06 -18.14
N GLY A 97 28.39 12.36 -18.30
CA GLY A 97 29.16 12.89 -19.42
C GLY A 97 30.58 12.32 -19.47
N TYR A 98 31.26 12.23 -18.32
CA TYR A 98 32.58 11.60 -18.22
C TYR A 98 32.54 10.09 -18.48
N GLY A 99 31.53 9.39 -17.94
CA GLY A 99 31.33 7.96 -18.18
C GLY A 99 31.00 7.64 -19.65
N ALA A 100 30.20 8.47 -20.31
CA ALA A 100 29.91 8.35 -21.73
C ALA A 100 31.15 8.63 -22.60
N ALA A 101 31.96 9.64 -22.25
CA ALA A 101 33.21 9.93 -22.94
C ALA A 101 34.23 8.79 -22.81
N GLY A 102 34.38 8.20 -21.61
CA GLY A 102 35.26 7.05 -21.38
C GLY A 102 34.79 5.78 -22.09
N GLU A 103 33.48 5.55 -22.16
CA GLU A 103 32.88 4.43 -22.89
C GLU A 103 33.01 4.61 -24.41
N ILE A 104 32.90 5.84 -24.94
CA ILE A 104 33.18 6.16 -26.35
C ILE A 104 34.67 5.91 -26.68
N LEU A 105 35.58 6.33 -25.81
CA LEU A 105 37.02 6.05 -25.94
C LEU A 105 37.32 4.55 -25.92
N ARG A 106 36.69 3.80 -25.00
CA ARG A 106 36.83 2.34 -24.89
C ARG A 106 36.25 1.60 -26.11
N ARG A 107 35.14 2.08 -26.66
CA ARG A 107 34.51 1.55 -27.88
C ARG A 107 35.28 1.90 -29.15
N SER A 108 36.05 3.00 -29.16
CA SER A 108 36.93 3.32 -30.30
C SER A 108 38.11 2.36 -30.47
N VAL A 109 38.40 1.56 -29.43
CA VAL A 109 39.49 0.56 -29.39
C VAL A 109 38.98 -0.88 -29.57
N SER A 110 37.66 -1.10 -29.53
CA SER A 110 37.03 -2.44 -29.58
C SER A 110 36.00 -2.48 -30.70
N SER A 111 36.29 -3.23 -31.76
CA SER A 111 35.35 -3.48 -32.86
C SER A 111 34.27 -4.48 -32.43
N SER A 112 33.03 -4.21 -32.86
CA SER A 112 31.84 -5.10 -32.90
C SER A 112 31.14 -5.47 -31.57
N ASP A 113 29.99 -4.83 -31.32
CA ASP A 113 28.66 -5.47 -31.18
C ASP A 113 27.54 -4.42 -31.04
N PRO A 114 26.30 -4.68 -31.52
CA PRO A 114 25.16 -3.81 -31.27
C PRO A 114 24.57 -4.08 -29.88
N ALA A 115 24.99 -3.29 -28.87
CA ALA A 115 24.52 -3.38 -27.49
C ALA A 115 24.15 -1.97 -26.93
N PRO A 116 23.43 -1.87 -25.79
CA PRO A 116 22.48 -0.80 -25.47
C PRO A 116 23.12 0.59 -25.33
N SER A 117 22.28 1.63 -25.30
CA SER A 117 22.70 3.04 -25.31
C SER A 117 23.86 3.31 -24.34
N VAL A 118 24.90 4.03 -24.77
CA VAL A 118 26.10 4.43 -24.01
C VAL A 118 25.81 4.99 -22.61
N PHE A 119 24.60 5.50 -22.39
CA PHE A 119 24.10 6.00 -21.10
C PHE A 119 23.74 4.91 -20.07
N MET A 120 23.58 3.64 -20.48
CA MET A 120 23.08 2.52 -19.67
C MET A 120 24.17 1.50 -19.34
N SER A 121 25.43 1.93 -19.17
CA SER A 121 26.45 1.03 -18.63
C SER A 121 26.14 0.68 -17.17
N GLU A 122 26.56 -0.50 -16.71
CA GLU A 122 26.32 -0.97 -15.34
C GLU A 122 26.83 0.05 -14.29
N ALA A 123 27.94 0.74 -14.58
CA ALA A 123 28.49 1.80 -13.72
C ALA A 123 27.61 3.06 -13.68
N ASN A 124 27.00 3.47 -14.80
CA ASN A 124 26.10 4.61 -14.88
C ASN A 124 24.76 4.31 -14.20
N ILE A 125 24.25 3.09 -14.36
CA ILE A 125 23.09 2.59 -13.62
C ILE A 125 23.40 2.68 -12.12
N ARG A 126 24.48 2.06 -11.61
CA ARG A 126 24.87 2.13 -10.18
C ARG A 126 24.99 3.55 -9.63
N ARG A 127 25.46 4.53 -10.41
CA ARG A 127 25.52 5.94 -10.00
C ARG A 127 24.13 6.59 -9.95
N LEU A 128 23.28 6.28 -10.93
CA LEU A 128 21.90 6.71 -10.95
C LEU A 128 21.13 6.14 -9.74
N VAL A 129 21.34 4.86 -9.41
CA VAL A 129 20.83 4.20 -8.20
C VAL A 129 21.18 4.99 -6.95
N ALA A 130 22.48 5.26 -6.73
CA ALA A 130 22.95 5.93 -5.53
C ALA A 130 22.35 7.32 -5.35
N LYS A 131 22.03 8.03 -6.45
CA LYS A 131 21.38 9.34 -6.41
C LYS A 131 19.87 9.24 -6.18
N LEU A 132 19.17 8.29 -6.78
CA LEU A 132 17.74 8.05 -6.52
C LEU A 132 17.50 7.66 -5.05
N THR A 133 18.38 6.85 -4.45
CA THR A 133 18.32 6.53 -3.00
C THR A 133 18.47 7.76 -2.10
N GLN A 134 19.13 8.82 -2.57
CA GLN A 134 19.28 10.07 -1.81
C GLN A 134 18.06 11.00 -1.96
N MET A 135 17.22 10.81 -2.98
CA MET A 135 16.03 11.63 -3.28
C MET A 135 14.77 11.11 -2.57
N ARG A 136 14.90 10.87 -1.27
CA ARG A 136 13.81 10.37 -0.40
C ARG A 136 12.52 11.15 -0.61
N GLY A 137 11.37 10.50 -0.41
CA GLY A 137 10.08 11.09 -0.80
C GLY A 137 9.74 10.79 -2.25
N ALA A 138 10.14 11.64 -3.20
CA ALA A 138 9.71 11.51 -4.59
C ALA A 138 10.17 10.19 -5.25
N ALA A 139 11.42 9.76 -5.04
CA ALA A 139 11.91 8.50 -5.60
C ALA A 139 11.31 7.27 -4.90
N LEU A 140 11.06 7.37 -3.58
CA LEU A 140 10.40 6.30 -2.82
C LEU A 140 8.92 6.17 -3.20
N LYS A 141 8.22 7.30 -3.35
CA LYS A 141 6.83 7.34 -3.79
C LYS A 141 6.70 6.86 -5.22
N LEU A 142 7.63 7.23 -6.11
CA LEU A 142 7.71 6.68 -7.45
C LEU A 142 8.03 5.19 -7.43
N GLY A 143 8.94 4.75 -6.56
CA GLY A 143 9.20 3.34 -6.33
C GLY A 143 7.95 2.58 -5.88
N GLN A 144 7.21 3.09 -4.88
CA GLN A 144 5.92 2.54 -4.45
C GLN A 144 4.95 2.50 -5.61
N PHE A 145 4.77 3.65 -6.27
CA PHE A 145 3.91 3.83 -7.43
C PHE A 145 4.19 2.80 -8.53
N MET A 146 5.46 2.46 -8.77
CA MET A 146 5.91 1.50 -9.79
C MET A 146 5.99 0.05 -9.30
N SER A 147 6.34 -0.20 -8.04
CA SER A 147 6.52 -1.53 -7.44
C SER A 147 5.20 -2.22 -7.15
N ILE A 148 4.13 -1.46 -6.94
CA ILE A 148 2.77 -2.02 -6.82
C ILE A 148 2.36 -2.68 -8.14
N GLN A 149 3.04 -2.38 -9.25
CA GLN A 149 2.56 -2.72 -10.57
C GLN A 149 3.00 -4.09 -11.07
N ASP A 150 4.00 -4.76 -10.46
CA ASP A 150 4.59 -6.07 -10.85
C ASP A 150 4.53 -6.37 -12.35
N THR A 151 4.71 -5.32 -13.15
CA THR A 151 4.71 -5.38 -14.59
C THR A 151 6.14 -5.01 -14.91
N HIS A 152 6.87 -5.90 -15.58
CA HIS A 152 8.25 -5.74 -16.05
C HIS A 152 8.41 -4.61 -17.09
N VAL A 153 7.84 -3.45 -16.80
CA VAL A 153 7.86 -2.21 -17.59
C VAL A 153 9.20 -1.53 -17.43
N LEU A 154 9.83 -1.70 -16.27
CA LEU A 154 11.19 -1.28 -16.02
C LEU A 154 12.18 -2.43 -16.30
N PRO A 155 13.39 -2.11 -16.79
CA PRO A 155 14.49 -3.06 -16.80
C PRO A 155 14.68 -3.66 -15.38
N PRO A 156 14.94 -4.97 -15.26
CA PRO A 156 15.11 -5.65 -13.98
C PRO A 156 16.12 -4.97 -13.04
N GLU A 157 17.15 -4.34 -13.62
CA GLU A 157 18.15 -3.58 -12.87
C GLU A 157 17.56 -2.35 -12.18
N LEU A 158 16.61 -1.67 -12.81
CA LEU A 158 15.95 -0.50 -12.23
C LEU A 158 14.84 -0.89 -11.24
N GLU A 159 14.18 -2.03 -11.47
CA GLU A 159 13.21 -2.60 -10.54
C GLU A 159 13.88 -3.00 -9.21
N ALA A 160 15.00 -3.72 -9.28
CA ALA A 160 15.82 -4.08 -8.11
C ALA A 160 16.29 -2.84 -7.33
N VAL A 161 16.47 -1.72 -8.02
CA VAL A 161 16.89 -0.44 -7.44
C VAL A 161 15.77 0.24 -6.71
N PHE A 162 14.58 0.37 -7.31
CA PHE A 162 13.43 0.93 -6.61
C PHE A 162 13.04 0.07 -5.40
N ARG A 163 13.13 -1.26 -5.53
CA ARG A 163 12.97 -2.19 -4.41
C ARG A 163 13.99 -1.92 -3.31
N ARG A 164 15.27 -1.74 -3.66
CA ARG A 164 16.32 -1.38 -2.69
C ARG A 164 16.12 0.01 -2.08
N VAL A 165 15.55 0.98 -2.80
CA VAL A 165 15.19 2.32 -2.27
C VAL A 165 14.01 2.21 -1.30
N GLN A 166 13.07 1.31 -1.54
CA GLN A 166 11.97 0.99 -0.61
C GLN A 166 12.46 0.27 0.64
N ASP A 167 13.38 -0.67 0.48
CA ASP A 167 13.98 -1.43 1.57
C ASP A 167 15.04 -0.62 2.34
N ALA A 168 15.58 0.43 1.72
CA ALA A 168 16.55 1.35 2.29
C ALA A 168 15.90 2.19 3.39
N ALA A 169 15.88 1.65 4.59
CA ALA A 169 15.37 2.28 5.79
C ALA A 169 16.40 3.28 6.36
N HIS A 170 16.75 4.30 5.57
CA HIS A 170 17.65 5.37 6.01
C HIS A 170 16.88 6.51 6.67
N TYR A 171 17.26 6.87 7.88
CA TYR A 171 16.67 7.99 8.63
C TYR A 171 17.56 9.22 8.59
N MET A 172 16.98 10.41 8.84
CA MET A 172 17.75 11.64 8.95
C MET A 172 18.54 11.66 10.26
N PRO A 173 19.76 12.22 10.27
CA PRO A 173 20.53 12.37 11.50
C PRO A 173 19.79 13.23 12.54
N ASP A 174 20.12 13.00 13.81
CA ASP A 174 19.47 13.65 14.96
C ASP A 174 19.41 15.19 14.85
N TRP A 175 20.48 15.84 14.34
CA TRP A 175 20.49 17.29 14.17
C TRP A 175 19.45 17.81 13.16
N GLN A 176 19.13 17.04 12.10
CA GLN A 176 18.07 17.41 11.15
C GLN A 176 16.69 17.24 11.79
N MET A 177 16.52 16.17 12.58
CA MET A 177 15.30 15.93 13.34
C MET A 177 15.05 17.05 14.35
N GLU A 178 16.07 17.39 15.15
CA GLU A 178 16.03 18.48 16.12
C GLU A 178 15.67 19.81 15.46
N GLN A 179 16.20 20.10 14.27
CA GLN A 179 15.86 21.32 13.52
C GLN A 179 14.38 21.37 13.15
N VAL A 180 13.80 20.26 12.67
CA VAL A 180 12.37 20.18 12.32
C VAL A 180 11.50 20.33 13.56
N MET A 181 11.84 19.61 14.64
CA MET A 181 11.11 19.67 15.90
C MET A 181 11.12 21.07 16.53
N ARG A 182 12.29 21.74 16.58
CA ARG A 182 12.38 23.11 17.11
C ARG A 182 11.63 24.14 16.28
N THR A 183 11.60 23.96 14.96
CA THR A 183 10.85 24.84 14.05
C THR A 183 9.35 24.65 14.20
N SER A 184 8.91 23.40 14.39
CA SER A 184 7.50 23.02 14.40
C SER A 184 6.85 23.22 15.78
N LEU A 185 7.54 22.80 16.85
CA LEU A 185 7.01 22.71 18.20
C LEU A 185 7.71 23.68 19.18
N GLY A 186 8.64 24.50 18.69
CA GLY A 186 9.38 25.48 19.49
C GLY A 186 10.67 24.96 20.12
N PRO A 187 11.51 25.86 20.66
CA PRO A 187 12.88 25.53 21.10
C PRO A 187 12.93 24.60 22.32
N THR A 188 11.87 24.52 23.11
CA THR A 188 11.75 23.70 24.33
C THR A 188 10.82 22.50 24.13
N TRP A 189 10.55 22.10 22.88
CA TRP A 189 9.57 21.06 22.53
C TRP A 189 9.70 19.79 23.37
N SER A 190 10.94 19.35 23.64
CA SER A 190 11.23 18.10 24.33
C SER A 190 10.74 18.14 25.78
N SER A 191 11.15 19.15 26.55
CA SER A 191 10.77 19.28 27.96
C SER A 191 9.34 19.78 28.17
N THR A 192 8.78 20.48 27.17
CA THR A 192 7.43 21.09 27.30
C THR A 192 6.33 20.08 27.01
N HIS A 193 6.54 19.18 26.06
CA HIS A 193 5.47 18.30 25.55
C HIS A 193 5.70 16.82 25.82
N PHE A 194 6.95 16.37 26.05
CA PHE A 194 7.28 14.95 26.16
C PHE A 194 7.95 14.63 27.50
N SER A 195 7.52 13.54 28.16
CA SER A 195 8.25 12.98 29.31
C SER A 195 9.45 12.15 28.86
N SER A 196 9.37 11.53 27.68
CA SER A 196 10.48 10.84 27.03
C SER A 196 10.38 10.87 25.50
N PHE A 197 11.52 10.81 24.81
CA PHE A 197 11.58 10.78 23.34
C PHE A 197 12.76 9.93 22.85
N THR A 198 12.48 8.90 22.07
CA THR A 198 13.51 8.03 21.49
C THR A 198 14.07 8.65 20.22
N ARG A 199 15.33 9.06 20.30
CA ARG A 199 16.06 9.76 19.22
C ARG A 199 16.30 8.91 17.97
N VAL A 200 16.34 7.59 18.11
CA VAL A 200 16.45 6.66 16.98
C VAL A 200 15.03 6.29 16.54
N PRO A 201 14.65 6.51 15.26
CA PRO A 201 13.32 6.13 14.79
C PRO A 201 13.16 4.62 14.76
N PHE A 202 11.93 4.13 14.83
CA PHE A 202 11.63 2.70 14.70
C PHE A 202 11.05 2.33 13.33
N ALA A 203 10.52 3.31 12.61
CA ALA A 203 9.99 3.14 11.27
C ALA A 203 10.37 4.29 10.33
N ALA A 204 10.49 3.98 9.04
CA ALA A 204 10.61 4.97 7.97
C ALA A 204 9.23 5.23 7.36
N ALA A 205 8.93 6.48 7.04
CA ALA A 205 7.74 6.90 6.29
C ALA A 205 8.14 7.34 4.87
N SER A 206 7.16 7.51 3.97
CA SER A 206 7.41 7.90 2.56
C SER A 206 8.27 9.17 2.44
N ILE A 207 7.94 10.20 3.21
CA ILE A 207 8.58 11.52 3.22
C ILE A 207 9.16 11.91 4.59
N GLY A 208 9.35 10.94 5.49
CA GLY A 208 9.73 11.22 6.87
C GLY A 208 10.16 9.98 7.66
N GLN A 209 10.11 10.08 8.98
CA GLN A 209 10.47 9.00 9.91
C GLN A 209 9.59 9.03 11.17
N VAL A 210 9.47 7.89 11.85
CA VAL A 210 8.59 7.75 13.01
C VAL A 210 9.39 7.37 14.25
N HIS A 211 9.16 8.09 15.34
CA HIS A 211 9.81 7.92 16.64
C HIS A 211 8.82 7.49 17.71
N HIS A 212 9.30 6.71 18.68
CA HIS A 212 8.56 6.51 19.93
C HIS A 212 8.79 7.71 20.85
N ALA A 213 7.73 8.18 21.48
CA ALA A 213 7.80 9.15 22.55
C ALA A 213 6.67 8.91 23.57
N VAL A 214 6.74 9.63 24.69
CA VAL A 214 5.68 9.68 25.69
C VAL A 214 5.32 11.15 25.91
N LEU A 215 4.06 11.51 25.68
CA LEU A 215 3.53 12.84 25.99
C LEU A 215 3.41 13.02 27.50
N THR A 216 3.67 14.22 28.00
CA THR A 216 3.37 14.57 29.39
C THR A 216 1.87 14.53 29.65
N ALA A 217 1.48 14.37 30.92
CA ALA A 217 0.06 14.37 31.31
C ALA A 217 -0.67 15.65 30.89
N ASP A 218 0.00 16.81 30.99
CA ASP A 218 -0.54 18.12 30.62
C ASP A 218 -0.74 18.28 29.10
N ALA A 219 0.15 17.68 28.30
CA ALA A 219 0.06 17.74 26.84
C ALA A 219 -0.89 16.69 26.26
N SER A 220 -1.05 15.55 26.94
CA SER A 220 -1.82 14.42 26.45
C SER A 220 -3.33 14.68 26.49
N PRO A 221 -4.08 14.32 25.43
CA PRO A 221 -5.54 14.43 25.45
C PRO A 221 -6.21 13.48 26.45
N THR A 222 -5.48 12.49 26.98
CA THR A 222 -6.00 11.55 27.99
C THR A 222 -5.87 12.07 29.43
N GLY A 223 -5.21 13.21 29.64
CA GLY A 223 -4.90 13.76 30.97
C GLY A 223 -3.89 12.93 31.77
N ARG A 224 -3.19 12.00 31.12
CA ARG A 224 -2.14 11.13 31.69
C ARG A 224 -1.00 11.01 30.69
N GLU A 225 0.18 10.59 31.17
CA GLU A 225 1.26 10.25 30.24
C GLU A 225 0.80 9.20 29.22
N ALA A 226 1.14 9.41 27.95
CA ALA A 226 0.65 8.58 26.86
C ALA A 226 1.75 8.27 25.87
N HIS A 227 1.88 6.99 25.53
CA HIS A 227 2.79 6.54 24.47
C HIS A 227 2.27 7.01 23.11
N VAL A 228 3.16 7.62 22.32
CA VAL A 228 2.82 8.20 21.02
C VAL A 228 3.83 7.81 19.95
N ALA A 229 3.33 7.73 18.72
CA ALA A 229 4.14 7.70 17.50
C ALA A 229 4.28 9.14 16.98
N VAL A 230 5.53 9.59 16.84
CA VAL A 230 5.86 10.94 16.34
C VAL A 230 6.41 10.82 14.92
N LYS A 231 5.59 11.14 13.93
CA LYS A 231 5.95 11.14 12.51
C LYS A 231 6.50 12.53 12.14
N ILE A 232 7.77 12.56 11.75
CA ILE A 232 8.53 13.77 11.47
C ILE A 232 8.89 13.80 9.99
N GLN A 233 8.50 14.87 9.31
CA GLN A 233 8.79 15.07 7.90
C GLN A 233 10.28 15.37 7.66
N PHE A 234 10.82 14.93 6.51
CA PHE A 234 12.17 15.33 6.12
C PHE A 234 12.25 16.84 5.82
N PRO A 235 13.35 17.52 6.19
CA PRO A 235 13.47 18.95 6.01
C PRO A 235 13.32 19.36 4.54
N ASN A 236 12.49 20.36 4.30
CA ASN A 236 12.28 21.01 3.00
C ASN A 236 11.73 20.09 1.88
N VAL A 237 11.06 18.98 2.22
CA VAL A 237 10.52 18.05 1.22
C VAL A 237 9.40 18.69 0.39
N ARG A 238 8.52 19.50 0.99
CA ARG A 238 7.47 20.24 0.27
C ARG A 238 8.06 21.15 -0.81
N GLN A 239 9.16 21.84 -0.51
CA GLN A 239 9.87 22.72 -1.45
C GLN A 239 10.78 21.95 -2.42
N SER A 240 10.89 20.61 -2.31
CA SER A 240 11.69 19.77 -3.21
C SER A 240 10.88 18.96 -4.20
N ILE A 241 9.59 18.75 -3.97
CA ILE A 241 8.72 17.96 -4.86
C ILE A 241 8.94 18.31 -6.34
N GLU A 242 8.89 19.59 -6.70
CA GLU A 242 9.02 20.01 -8.10
C GLU A 242 10.41 19.75 -8.67
N SER A 243 11.48 20.05 -7.93
CA SER A 243 12.85 19.77 -8.38
C SER A 243 13.12 18.27 -8.49
N ASP A 244 12.56 17.50 -7.56
CA ASP A 244 12.80 16.06 -7.47
C ASP A 244 12.06 15.33 -8.59
N LEU A 245 10.81 15.73 -8.89
CA LEU A 245 10.06 15.21 -10.03
C LEU A 245 10.65 15.64 -11.37
N ALA A 246 11.20 16.86 -11.47
CA ALA A 246 11.92 17.30 -12.66
C ALA A 246 13.18 16.45 -12.91
N TYR A 247 13.88 16.07 -11.85
CA TYR A 247 15.04 15.20 -11.96
C TYR A 247 14.64 13.75 -12.33
N VAL A 248 13.60 13.21 -11.70
CA VAL A 248 13.00 11.92 -12.09
C VAL A 248 12.64 11.92 -13.57
N ARG A 249 11.97 12.98 -14.06
CA ARG A 249 11.63 13.15 -15.47
C ARG A 249 12.88 13.05 -16.35
N TRP A 250 13.94 13.79 -15.98
CA TRP A 250 15.19 13.82 -16.71
C TRP A 250 15.84 12.44 -16.77
N VAL A 251 15.95 11.75 -15.63
CA VAL A 251 16.51 10.39 -15.54
C VAL A 251 15.78 9.42 -16.48
N LEU A 252 14.46 9.40 -16.35
CA LEU A 252 13.60 8.47 -17.09
C LEU A 252 13.62 8.75 -18.60
N THR A 253 13.77 10.02 -19.00
CA THR A 253 13.88 10.45 -20.41
C THR A 253 15.27 10.19 -20.98
N ALA A 254 16.33 10.49 -20.23
CA ALA A 254 17.73 10.35 -20.67
C ALA A 254 18.14 8.89 -20.84
N GLY A 255 17.64 7.98 -20.00
CA GLY A 255 17.95 6.55 -20.11
C GLY A 255 17.27 5.84 -21.29
N LYS A 256 16.34 6.50 -22.01
CA LYS A 256 15.37 5.82 -22.91
C LYS A 256 14.67 4.61 -22.24
N ILE A 257 14.62 4.62 -20.90
CA ILE A 257 14.11 3.53 -20.08
C ILE A 257 12.58 3.51 -20.14
N LEU A 258 11.97 4.67 -20.38
CA LEU A 258 10.52 4.75 -20.50
C LEU A 258 10.05 4.10 -21.81
N PRO A 259 9.09 3.16 -21.73
CA PRO A 259 8.39 2.67 -22.90
C PRO A 259 7.76 3.86 -23.65
N LYS A 260 7.81 3.83 -24.98
CA LYS A 260 7.10 4.83 -25.81
C LYS A 260 5.61 4.83 -25.43
N GLY A 261 5.11 5.98 -24.98
CA GLY A 261 3.68 6.19 -24.69
C GLY A 261 3.31 6.34 -23.22
N LEU A 262 4.24 6.23 -22.26
CA LEU A 262 3.97 6.63 -20.88
C LEU A 262 3.70 8.14 -20.89
N PHE A 263 2.46 8.55 -20.58
CA PHE A 263 2.05 9.93 -20.34
C PHE A 263 2.77 10.45 -19.08
N LEU A 264 4.09 10.60 -19.20
CA LEU A 264 4.99 10.93 -18.12
C LEU A 264 4.56 12.25 -17.47
N ASP A 265 4.09 13.19 -18.27
CA ASP A 265 3.68 14.52 -17.81
C ASP A 265 2.44 14.44 -16.92
N GLN A 266 1.42 13.70 -17.36
CA GLN A 266 0.22 13.45 -16.56
C GLN A 266 0.54 12.63 -15.30
N THR A 267 1.41 11.64 -15.40
CA THR A 267 1.81 10.77 -14.28
C THR A 267 2.61 11.55 -13.23
N LEU A 268 3.59 12.34 -13.66
CA LEU A 268 4.34 13.26 -12.81
C LEU A 268 3.42 14.30 -12.17
N GLN A 269 2.39 14.77 -12.87
CA GLN A 269 1.43 15.73 -12.31
C GLN A 269 0.56 15.09 -11.22
N VAL A 270 0.10 13.85 -11.41
CA VAL A 270 -0.63 13.10 -10.37
C VAL A 270 0.27 12.86 -9.16
N MET A 271 1.52 12.42 -9.37
CA MET A 271 2.49 12.23 -8.30
C MET A 271 2.83 13.54 -7.57
N LYS A 272 2.93 14.66 -8.29
CA LYS A 272 3.12 16.00 -7.68
C LYS A 272 2.01 16.31 -6.69
N ASN A 273 0.77 16.07 -7.08
CA ASN A 273 -0.39 16.34 -6.23
C ASN A 273 -0.42 15.37 -5.03
N GLU A 274 -0.21 14.07 -5.24
CA GLU A 274 -0.17 13.09 -4.14
C GLU A 274 0.96 13.40 -3.13
N LEU A 275 2.16 13.73 -3.60
CA LEU A 275 3.27 14.14 -2.74
C LEU A 275 2.97 15.42 -1.97
N ALA A 276 2.28 16.38 -2.60
CA ALA A 276 1.88 17.62 -1.94
C ALA A 276 0.87 17.37 -0.81
N ASP A 277 -0.10 16.46 -1.03
CA ASP A 277 -1.06 16.06 -0.02
C ASP A 277 -0.39 15.33 1.15
N GLU A 278 0.58 14.44 0.89
CA GLU A 278 1.37 13.77 1.93
C GLU A 278 2.21 14.75 2.74
N CYS A 279 2.61 15.87 2.14
CA CYS A 279 3.40 16.88 2.84
C CYS A 279 2.58 17.72 3.84
N SER A 280 1.26 17.54 3.94
CA SER A 280 0.41 18.23 4.92
C SER A 280 -0.06 17.25 5.99
N TYR A 281 0.69 17.17 7.10
CA TYR A 281 0.28 16.35 8.24
C TYR A 281 -0.95 16.88 8.98
N THR A 282 -1.26 18.17 8.87
CA THR A 282 -2.55 18.70 9.39
C THR A 282 -3.75 18.14 8.63
N ARG A 283 -3.61 17.95 7.32
CA ARG A 283 -4.61 17.28 6.47
C ARG A 283 -4.75 15.80 6.85
N GLU A 284 -3.64 15.11 7.08
CA GLU A 284 -3.70 13.72 7.55
C GLU A 284 -4.34 13.61 8.94
N ALA A 285 -3.99 14.51 9.86
CA ALA A 285 -4.59 14.61 11.19
C ALA A 285 -6.11 14.82 11.14
N SER A 286 -6.62 15.61 10.19
CA SER A 286 -8.06 15.82 10.05
C SER A 286 -8.78 14.55 9.59
N PHE A 287 -8.17 13.76 8.71
CA PHE A 287 -8.72 12.46 8.31
C PHE A 287 -8.64 11.42 9.43
N LEU A 288 -7.55 11.36 10.19
CA LEU A 288 -7.47 10.52 11.39
C LEU A 288 -8.64 10.81 12.36
N ARG A 289 -8.89 12.09 12.65
CA ARG A 289 -10.02 12.50 13.51
C ARG A 289 -11.37 12.17 12.90
N LEU A 290 -11.52 12.34 11.58
CA LEU A 290 -12.76 12.00 10.87
C LEU A 290 -13.05 10.50 10.93
N PHE A 291 -12.06 9.66 10.64
CA PHE A 291 -12.23 8.21 10.69
C PHE A 291 -12.41 7.68 12.11
N ALA A 292 -11.81 8.34 13.11
CA ALA A 292 -12.02 8.04 14.52
C ALA A 292 -13.40 8.48 15.05
N SER A 293 -14.17 9.27 14.28
CA SER A 293 -15.48 9.75 14.73
C SER A 293 -16.53 8.63 14.72
N PRO A 294 -17.57 8.71 15.57
CA PRO A 294 -18.67 7.73 15.61
C PRO A 294 -19.35 7.51 14.26
N GLU A 295 -19.43 8.56 13.43
CA GLU A 295 -20.05 8.52 12.10
C GLU A 295 -19.26 7.66 11.09
N PHE A 296 -17.98 7.40 11.36
CA PHE A 296 -17.09 6.60 10.52
C PHE A 296 -16.80 5.24 11.18
N LEU A 297 -15.69 5.13 11.91
CA LEU A 297 -15.22 3.88 12.51
C LEU A 297 -15.19 3.92 14.04
N GLY A 298 -15.45 5.06 14.68
CA GLY A 298 -15.33 5.23 16.13
C GLY A 298 -16.18 4.26 16.96
N ASP A 299 -17.36 3.91 16.45
CA ASP A 299 -18.28 2.95 17.10
C ASP A 299 -18.13 1.51 16.58
N ASP A 300 -17.24 1.26 15.62
CA ASP A 300 -17.04 -0.07 15.06
C ASP A 300 -15.97 -0.84 15.86
N PRO A 301 -16.35 -1.87 16.65
CA PRO A 301 -15.41 -2.58 17.51
C PRO A 301 -14.35 -3.36 16.73
N ARG A 302 -14.47 -3.48 15.40
CA ARG A 302 -13.52 -4.19 14.53
C ARG A 302 -12.30 -3.33 14.15
N PHE A 303 -12.37 -2.01 14.32
CA PHE A 303 -11.32 -1.07 13.94
C PHE A 303 -10.88 -0.22 15.12
N HIS A 304 -9.65 0.27 15.05
CA HIS A 304 -9.13 1.29 15.96
C HIS A 304 -8.42 2.37 15.14
N VAL A 305 -8.72 3.63 15.40
CA VAL A 305 -8.05 4.76 14.76
C VAL A 305 -7.40 5.58 15.89
N PRO A 306 -6.07 5.76 15.88
CA PRO A 306 -5.36 6.43 16.96
C PRO A 306 -5.80 7.88 17.06
N TRP A 307 -5.96 8.38 18.29
CA TRP A 307 -6.20 9.80 18.49
C TRP A 307 -4.99 10.63 18.07
N VAL A 308 -5.24 11.90 17.71
CA VAL A 308 -4.20 12.85 17.26
C VAL A 308 -4.03 13.98 18.26
N TRP A 309 -2.78 14.24 18.64
CA TRP A 309 -2.43 15.34 19.52
C TRP A 309 -2.70 16.70 18.86
N GLN A 310 -3.28 17.63 19.61
CA GLN A 310 -3.64 18.97 19.09
C GLN A 310 -2.42 19.82 18.73
N GLY A 311 -1.25 19.55 19.32
CA GLY A 311 0.01 20.21 18.97
C GLY A 311 0.65 19.73 17.66
N SER A 312 0.01 18.81 16.93
CA SER A 312 0.50 18.36 15.61
C SER A 312 0.49 19.52 14.60
N THR A 313 1.51 19.56 13.75
CA THR A 313 1.72 20.60 12.73
C THR A 313 1.76 19.99 11.34
N ASP A 314 2.09 20.80 10.34
CA ASP A 314 2.28 20.35 8.96
C ASP A 314 3.50 19.43 8.77
N ASP A 315 4.50 19.56 9.66
CA ASP A 315 5.79 18.88 9.55
C ASP A 315 5.97 17.78 10.63
N VAL A 316 5.15 17.82 11.70
CA VAL A 316 5.19 16.86 12.81
C VAL A 316 3.78 16.39 13.17
N LEU A 317 3.51 15.11 12.97
CA LEU A 317 2.26 14.46 13.38
C LEU A 317 2.52 13.61 14.63
N VAL A 318 1.76 13.85 15.69
CA VAL A 318 1.83 13.06 16.93
C VAL A 318 0.49 12.39 17.14
N MET A 319 0.50 11.06 17.21
CA MET A 319 -0.70 10.24 17.41
C MET A 319 -0.45 9.13 18.41
N GLU A 320 -1.51 8.56 18.96
CA GLU A 320 -1.45 7.39 19.84
C GLU A 320 -0.56 6.29 19.26
N HIS A 321 0.29 5.71 20.10
CA HIS A 321 1.07 4.55 19.70
C HIS A 321 0.24 3.28 19.85
N VAL A 322 0.06 2.57 18.74
CA VAL A 322 -0.69 1.31 18.70
C VAL A 322 0.25 0.10 18.62
N GLN A 323 -0.23 -1.11 18.95
CA GLN A 323 0.63 -2.29 19.18
C GLN A 323 0.44 -3.42 18.16
N GLY A 324 -0.36 -3.19 17.12
CA GLY A 324 -0.67 -4.20 16.11
C GLY A 324 0.52 -4.58 15.23
N ALA A 325 0.43 -5.78 14.66
CA ALA A 325 1.37 -6.29 13.68
C ALA A 325 0.91 -5.99 12.26
N SER A 326 1.83 -5.49 11.43
CA SER A 326 1.58 -5.10 10.05
C SER A 326 1.02 -6.23 9.17
N VAL A 327 -0.21 -6.11 8.65
CA VAL A 327 -0.88 -7.16 7.85
C VAL A 327 -0.19 -7.43 6.52
N GLY A 328 0.51 -6.43 5.97
CA GLY A 328 1.37 -6.56 4.79
C GLY A 328 2.74 -7.21 5.07
N GLY A 329 3.05 -7.56 6.32
CA GLY A 329 4.31 -8.20 6.72
C GLY A 329 4.38 -9.68 6.36
N ALA A 330 5.58 -10.20 6.09
CA ALA A 330 5.78 -11.64 5.82
C ALA A 330 5.43 -12.52 7.03
N LEU A 331 5.58 -11.98 8.24
CA LEU A 331 5.33 -12.70 9.49
C LEU A 331 3.85 -13.04 9.71
N VAL A 332 2.93 -12.18 9.22
CA VAL A 332 1.49 -12.31 9.43
C VAL A 332 0.94 -13.55 8.72
N ALA A 333 1.39 -13.84 7.51
CA ALA A 333 0.95 -15.02 6.77
C ALA A 333 1.39 -16.34 7.42
N SER A 334 2.53 -16.36 8.13
CA SER A 334 3.08 -17.58 8.74
C SER A 334 2.65 -17.81 10.19
N VAL A 335 2.24 -16.76 10.92
CA VAL A 335 1.95 -16.85 12.37
C VAL A 335 0.45 -16.78 12.66
N LEU A 336 -0.35 -16.11 11.84
CA LEU A 336 -1.78 -15.97 12.10
C LEU A 336 -2.57 -17.26 11.83
N SER A 337 -3.60 -17.48 12.64
CA SER A 337 -4.59 -18.52 12.41
C SER A 337 -5.38 -18.24 11.12
N GLN A 338 -5.91 -19.28 10.48
CA GLN A 338 -6.76 -19.08 9.29
C GLN A 338 -7.98 -18.20 9.58
N SER A 339 -8.54 -18.32 10.80
CA SER A 339 -9.65 -17.46 11.25
C SER A 339 -9.26 -15.98 11.30
N ASP A 340 -8.04 -15.65 11.76
CA ASP A 340 -7.58 -14.27 11.80
C ASP A 340 -7.33 -13.74 10.37
N LYS A 341 -6.78 -14.57 9.48
CA LYS A 341 -6.57 -14.22 8.06
C LYS A 341 -7.88 -13.91 7.35
N ASN A 342 -8.89 -14.76 7.53
CA ASN A 342 -10.24 -14.54 7.00
C ASN A 342 -10.87 -13.27 7.59
N ALA A 343 -10.77 -13.06 8.91
CA ALA A 343 -11.30 -11.86 9.57
C ALA A 343 -10.64 -10.57 9.09
N ILE A 344 -9.31 -10.57 8.90
CA ILE A 344 -8.59 -9.41 8.35
C ILE A 344 -9.07 -9.12 6.93
N ALA A 345 -9.12 -10.13 6.06
CA ALA A 345 -9.55 -9.95 4.67
C ALA A 345 -11.00 -9.46 4.58
N GLU A 346 -11.92 -10.07 5.33
CA GLU A 346 -13.32 -9.68 5.40
C GLU A 346 -13.46 -8.21 5.82
N ARG A 347 -12.79 -7.79 6.89
CA ARG A 347 -12.85 -6.41 7.38
C ARG A 347 -12.23 -5.41 6.43
N ILE A 348 -11.12 -5.74 5.76
CA ILE A 348 -10.52 -4.84 4.78
C ILE A 348 -11.43 -4.68 3.55
N ILE A 349 -12.06 -5.76 3.07
CA ILE A 349 -13.02 -5.68 1.97
C ILE A 349 -14.25 -4.87 2.38
N ASP A 350 -14.80 -5.12 3.57
CA ASP A 350 -15.93 -4.36 4.14
C ASP A 350 -15.58 -2.87 4.30
N LEU A 351 -14.40 -2.55 4.84
CA LEU A 351 -13.90 -1.18 4.96
C LEU A 351 -13.83 -0.50 3.59
N CYS A 352 -13.25 -1.15 2.58
CA CYS A 352 -13.19 -0.60 1.21
C CYS A 352 -14.58 -0.27 0.66
N LEU A 353 -15.57 -1.15 0.89
CA LEU A 353 -16.94 -0.93 0.44
C LEU A 353 -17.59 0.24 1.19
N ARG A 354 -17.41 0.34 2.51
CA ARG A 354 -17.94 1.44 3.34
C ARG A 354 -17.30 2.77 3.00
N GLU A 355 -15.99 2.81 2.78
CA GLU A 355 -15.24 4.00 2.33
C GLU A 355 -15.82 4.59 1.04
N LEU A 356 -16.26 3.74 0.11
CA LEU A 356 -16.87 4.18 -1.14
C LEU A 356 -18.33 4.55 -0.98
N PHE A 357 -19.12 3.64 -0.42
CA PHE A 357 -20.57 3.69 -0.55
C PHE A 357 -21.30 4.27 0.66
N VAL A 358 -20.62 4.38 1.80
CA VAL A 358 -21.15 5.00 3.02
C VAL A 358 -20.47 6.34 3.24
N PHE A 359 -19.14 6.35 3.34
CA PHE A 359 -18.37 7.54 3.72
C PHE A 359 -18.07 8.47 2.54
N ARG A 360 -18.05 7.92 1.32
CA ARG A 360 -17.54 8.58 0.10
C ARG A 360 -16.16 9.22 0.31
N THR A 361 -15.39 8.64 1.23
CA THR A 361 -14.10 9.10 1.71
C THR A 361 -13.26 7.86 1.96
N MET A 362 -12.16 7.75 1.22
CA MET A 362 -11.37 6.52 1.14
C MET A 362 -9.91 6.78 1.41
N GLN A 363 -9.30 5.93 2.23
CA GLN A 363 -7.85 5.82 2.32
C GLN A 363 -7.34 5.03 1.10
N THR A 364 -6.75 5.74 0.15
CA THR A 364 -6.39 5.20 -1.16
C THR A 364 -4.98 4.60 -1.22
N ASP A 365 -4.27 4.58 -0.08
CA ASP A 365 -2.95 3.98 0.03
C ASP A 365 -3.05 2.45 -0.13
N PRO A 366 -2.38 1.86 -1.14
CA PRO A 366 -2.31 0.42 -1.31
C PRO A 366 -1.26 -0.25 -0.40
N ASN A 367 -0.57 0.51 0.45
CA ASN A 367 0.41 -0.04 1.36
C ASN A 367 -0.24 -0.70 2.58
N TRP A 368 -0.46 -2.01 2.48
CA TRP A 368 -0.96 -2.83 3.59
C TRP A 368 0.00 -2.90 4.79
N THR A 369 1.20 -2.30 4.74
CA THR A 369 2.03 -2.25 5.94
C THR A 369 1.50 -1.29 7.00
N ASN A 370 0.65 -0.34 6.62
CA ASN A 370 0.04 0.68 7.48
C ASN A 370 -1.28 0.24 8.13
N PHE A 371 -1.67 -1.03 7.92
CA PHE A 371 -2.83 -1.65 8.54
C PHE A 371 -2.28 -2.67 9.54
N LEU A 372 -2.57 -2.48 10.82
CA LEU A 372 -1.95 -3.27 11.88
C LEU A 372 -3.02 -4.15 12.53
N TRP A 373 -2.78 -5.45 12.54
CA TRP A 373 -3.65 -6.40 13.22
C TRP A 373 -3.23 -6.54 14.68
N ASN A 374 -4.13 -6.22 15.59
CA ASN A 374 -3.94 -6.46 17.01
C ASN A 374 -4.50 -7.85 17.37
N PRO A 375 -3.66 -8.85 17.69
CA PRO A 375 -4.13 -10.19 17.97
C PRO A 375 -4.86 -10.33 19.31
N ASN A 376 -4.69 -9.36 20.22
CA ASN A 376 -5.32 -9.36 21.55
C ASN A 376 -6.74 -8.80 21.48
N THR A 377 -6.91 -7.62 20.89
CA THR A 377 -8.23 -6.98 20.73
C THR A 377 -8.98 -7.51 19.52
N LYS A 378 -8.27 -8.23 18.62
CA LYS A 378 -8.79 -8.65 17.31
C LYS A 378 -9.32 -7.45 16.54
N GLN A 379 -8.58 -6.34 16.52
CA GLN A 379 -8.90 -5.11 15.78
C GLN A 379 -7.90 -4.86 14.65
N ILE A 380 -8.35 -4.14 13.61
CA ILE A 380 -7.46 -3.53 12.63
C ILE A 380 -7.23 -2.08 13.03
N GLU A 381 -6.00 -1.77 13.39
CA GLU A 381 -5.54 -0.42 13.73
C GLU A 381 -5.07 0.29 12.45
N LEU A 382 -5.61 1.48 12.19
CA LEU A 382 -5.38 2.25 10.96
C LEU A 382 -4.51 3.47 11.29
N VAL A 383 -3.27 3.52 10.79
CA VAL A 383 -2.28 4.51 11.25
C VAL A 383 -1.79 5.51 10.19
N ASP A 384 -2.24 5.40 8.94
CA ASP A 384 -1.80 6.30 7.86
C ASP A 384 -2.96 6.76 7.00
N PHE A 385 -3.25 8.06 7.01
CA PHE A 385 -4.32 8.67 6.22
C PHE A 385 -3.79 9.70 5.21
N GLY A 386 -2.48 9.70 4.93
CA GLY A 386 -1.84 10.68 4.03
C GLY A 386 -2.45 10.67 2.63
N ALA A 387 -2.78 9.48 2.11
CA ALA A 387 -3.41 9.31 0.80
C ALA A 387 -4.94 9.17 0.86
N THR A 388 -5.63 9.95 1.69
CA THR A 388 -7.11 9.94 1.75
C THR A 388 -7.75 10.84 0.69
N ARG A 389 -8.87 10.41 0.10
CA ARG A 389 -9.62 11.15 -0.93
C ARG A 389 -11.11 11.15 -0.62
N THR A 390 -11.77 12.28 -0.91
CA THR A 390 -13.24 12.39 -0.91
C THR A 390 -13.75 12.31 -2.34
N TYR A 391 -14.93 11.71 -2.52
CA TYR A 391 -15.57 11.52 -3.80
C TYR A 391 -16.91 12.25 -3.85
N SER A 392 -17.24 12.79 -5.01
CA SER A 392 -18.55 13.40 -5.21
C SER A 392 -19.65 12.34 -5.17
N THR A 393 -20.81 12.71 -4.63
CA THR A 393 -22.00 11.83 -4.58
C THR A 393 -22.36 11.28 -5.96
N ARG A 394 -22.41 12.15 -6.98
CA ARG A 394 -22.72 11.76 -8.36
C ARG A 394 -21.77 10.68 -8.88
N PHE A 395 -20.46 10.85 -8.66
CA PHE A 395 -19.46 9.88 -9.12
C PHE A 395 -19.66 8.52 -8.45
N ILE A 396 -19.91 8.48 -7.14
CA ILE A 396 -20.14 7.22 -6.42
C ILE A 396 -21.49 6.59 -6.82
N ASP A 397 -22.54 7.38 -7.07
CA ASP A 397 -23.83 6.88 -7.56
C ASP A 397 -23.66 6.19 -8.92
N ASP A 398 -22.97 6.83 -9.86
CA ASP A 398 -22.68 6.26 -11.19
C ASP A 398 -21.79 5.01 -11.09
N TRP A 399 -20.79 5.04 -10.21
CA TRP A 399 -19.87 3.91 -10.00
C TRP A 399 -20.54 2.72 -9.29
N PHE A 400 -21.42 2.97 -8.33
CA PHE A 400 -22.22 1.94 -7.67
C PHE A 400 -23.10 1.20 -8.69
N ARG A 401 -23.76 1.94 -9.58
CA ARG A 401 -24.60 1.34 -10.65
C ARG A 401 -23.77 0.52 -11.61
N LEU A 402 -22.56 0.96 -11.93
CA LEU A 402 -21.62 0.19 -12.75
C LEU A 402 -21.22 -1.14 -12.08
N LEU A 403 -20.79 -1.09 -10.81
CA LEU A 403 -20.38 -2.30 -10.08
C LEU A 403 -21.56 -3.27 -9.92
N ARG A 404 -22.75 -2.75 -9.64
CA ARG A 404 -23.98 -3.53 -9.56
C ARG A 404 -24.32 -4.22 -10.89
N ALA A 405 -24.29 -3.48 -11.99
CA ALA A 405 -24.51 -4.05 -13.33
C ALA A 405 -23.50 -5.16 -13.64
N ALA A 406 -22.23 -4.97 -13.26
CA ALA A 406 -21.18 -5.96 -13.45
C ALA A 406 -21.41 -7.24 -12.62
N ALA A 407 -21.91 -7.09 -11.39
CA ALA A 407 -22.27 -8.20 -10.51
C ALA A 407 -23.53 -8.95 -10.97
N GLU A 408 -24.49 -8.24 -11.55
CA GLU A 408 -25.73 -8.81 -12.11
C GLU A 408 -25.52 -9.40 -13.52
N GLY A 409 -24.39 -9.10 -14.17
CA GLY A 409 -24.08 -9.58 -15.52
C GLY A 409 -24.80 -8.82 -16.63
N ASP A 410 -25.30 -7.61 -16.35
CA ASP A 410 -25.97 -6.76 -17.33
C ASP A 410 -24.94 -6.01 -18.20
N ARG A 411 -24.67 -6.57 -19.40
CA ARG A 411 -23.73 -5.97 -20.36
C ARG A 411 -24.17 -4.56 -20.78
N GLN A 412 -25.46 -4.33 -21.03
CA GLN A 412 -25.94 -3.07 -21.56
C GLN A 412 -25.79 -1.96 -20.52
N ALA A 413 -26.20 -2.23 -19.28
CA ALA A 413 -26.02 -1.31 -18.17
C ALA A 413 -24.52 -1.08 -17.88
N CYS A 414 -23.66 -2.11 -17.98
CA CYS A 414 -22.22 -1.93 -17.83
C CYS A 414 -21.66 -0.91 -18.83
N VAL A 415 -22.05 -0.99 -20.11
CA VAL A 415 -21.61 -0.02 -21.13
C VAL A 415 -22.14 1.36 -20.81
N GLU A 416 -23.44 1.50 -20.52
CA GLU A 416 -24.07 2.79 -20.21
C GLU A 416 -23.39 3.51 -19.04
N TRP A 417 -23.23 2.82 -17.89
CA TRP A 417 -22.61 3.42 -16.71
C TRP A 417 -21.12 3.63 -16.89
N SER A 418 -20.44 2.82 -17.72
CA SER A 418 -19.03 3.07 -18.06
C SER A 418 -18.83 4.33 -18.90
N VAL A 419 -19.78 4.69 -19.76
CA VAL A 419 -19.79 5.97 -20.47
C VAL A 419 -20.02 7.13 -19.49
N LYS A 420 -21.01 7.02 -18.60
CA LYS A 420 -21.33 8.07 -17.61
C LYS A 420 -20.20 8.32 -16.62
N VAL A 421 -19.56 7.26 -16.14
CA VAL A 421 -18.36 7.34 -15.26
C VAL A 421 -17.16 7.91 -16.04
N GLY A 422 -17.13 7.77 -17.36
CA GLY A 422 -16.04 8.26 -18.22
C GLY A 422 -14.94 7.24 -18.50
N TYR A 423 -15.17 5.95 -18.25
CA TYR A 423 -14.27 4.90 -18.74
C TYR A 423 -14.31 4.77 -20.25
N LEU A 424 -15.46 5.06 -20.84
CA LEU A 424 -15.75 4.95 -22.27
C LEU A 424 -16.25 6.29 -22.82
N THR A 425 -16.00 6.57 -24.09
CA THR A 425 -16.53 7.73 -24.82
C THR A 425 -17.87 7.43 -25.49
N GLY A 426 -18.19 6.15 -25.69
CA GLY A 426 -19.35 5.69 -26.46
C GLY A 426 -19.06 5.51 -27.96
N ALA A 427 -17.82 5.72 -28.39
CA ALA A 427 -17.39 5.58 -29.79
C ALA A 427 -16.42 4.40 -29.99
N GLU A 428 -16.26 3.53 -28.99
CA GLU A 428 -15.34 2.41 -29.05
C GLU A 428 -15.83 1.24 -29.91
N SER A 429 -14.87 0.45 -30.39
CA SER A 429 -15.12 -0.81 -31.09
C SER A 429 -15.83 -1.83 -30.18
N GLU A 430 -16.62 -2.73 -30.78
CA GLU A 430 -17.23 -3.85 -30.06
C GLU A 430 -16.20 -4.71 -29.31
N SER A 431 -15.01 -4.94 -29.90
CA SER A 431 -13.91 -5.65 -29.24
C SER A 431 -13.41 -4.96 -27.97
N MET A 432 -13.33 -3.63 -27.95
CA MET A 432 -12.99 -2.86 -26.76
C MET A 432 -14.12 -2.93 -25.73
N LEU A 433 -15.38 -2.78 -26.16
CA LEU A 433 -16.54 -2.88 -25.28
C LEU A 433 -16.60 -4.24 -24.59
N ASP A 434 -16.40 -5.32 -25.35
CA ASP A 434 -16.37 -6.69 -24.84
C ASP A 434 -15.22 -6.89 -23.86
N ALA A 435 -14.01 -6.43 -24.19
CA ALA A 435 -12.86 -6.55 -23.30
C ALA A 435 -13.07 -5.78 -21.97
N HIS A 436 -13.65 -4.58 -22.05
CA HIS A 436 -13.95 -3.74 -20.90
C HIS A 436 -15.04 -4.34 -20.00
N VAL A 437 -16.19 -4.71 -20.57
CA VAL A 437 -17.29 -5.32 -19.81
C VAL A 437 -16.87 -6.67 -19.23
N THR A 438 -16.12 -7.47 -19.98
CA THR A 438 -15.58 -8.75 -19.48
C THR A 438 -14.67 -8.51 -18.28
N SER A 439 -13.78 -7.51 -18.34
CA SER A 439 -12.89 -7.17 -17.22
C SER A 439 -13.67 -6.75 -15.97
N LEU A 440 -14.68 -5.90 -16.13
CA LEU A 440 -15.53 -5.46 -15.01
C LEU A 440 -16.34 -6.61 -14.41
N SER A 441 -16.96 -7.44 -15.26
CA SER A 441 -17.75 -8.59 -14.81
C SER A 441 -16.88 -9.63 -14.11
N LEU A 442 -15.63 -9.82 -14.55
CA LEU A 442 -14.66 -10.67 -13.88
C LEU A 442 -14.24 -10.11 -12.52
N LEU A 443 -13.96 -8.80 -12.43
CA LEU A 443 -13.63 -8.14 -11.16
C LEU A 443 -14.79 -8.27 -10.15
N ALA A 444 -16.04 -8.20 -10.63
CA ALA A 444 -17.24 -8.35 -9.80
C ALA A 444 -17.56 -9.80 -9.42
N THR A 445 -16.79 -10.81 -9.88
CA THR A 445 -17.05 -12.24 -9.62
C THR A 445 -17.30 -12.57 -8.14
N PRO A 446 -16.52 -12.05 -7.16
CA PRO A 446 -16.75 -12.37 -5.74
C PRO A 446 -18.12 -11.94 -5.24
N PHE A 447 -18.76 -10.96 -5.89
CA PHE A 447 -20.04 -10.37 -5.50
C PHE A 447 -21.25 -10.99 -6.20
N LYS A 448 -21.05 -11.88 -7.18
CA LYS A 448 -22.16 -12.42 -7.98
C LYS A 448 -23.02 -13.41 -7.21
N GLU A 449 -24.29 -13.45 -7.58
CA GLU A 449 -25.27 -14.39 -7.02
C GLU A 449 -25.00 -15.84 -7.41
N THR A 450 -24.33 -16.07 -8.52
CA THR A 450 -23.94 -17.41 -8.98
C THR A 450 -22.61 -17.91 -8.39
N THR A 451 -21.82 -17.04 -7.74
CA THR A 451 -20.49 -17.40 -7.22
C THR A 451 -20.58 -18.12 -5.88
N ALA A 452 -20.02 -19.32 -5.74
CA ALA A 452 -20.00 -20.04 -4.47
C ALA A 452 -19.33 -19.21 -3.35
N GLN A 453 -19.86 -19.31 -2.12
CA GLN A 453 -19.36 -18.60 -0.94
C GLN A 453 -19.05 -19.60 0.19
N PRO A 454 -18.07 -19.32 1.07
CA PRO A 454 -17.16 -18.17 1.01
C PRO A 454 -16.24 -18.24 -0.21
N PHE A 455 -15.90 -17.09 -0.78
CA PHE A 455 -15.04 -17.01 -1.96
C PHE A 455 -13.58 -17.12 -1.54
N ALA A 456 -12.87 -18.11 -2.08
CA ALA A 456 -11.45 -18.32 -1.82
C ALA A 456 -10.58 -17.41 -2.71
N PHE A 457 -9.67 -16.66 -2.10
CA PHE A 457 -8.75 -15.76 -2.80
C PHE A 457 -7.35 -16.34 -3.01
N GLY A 458 -7.02 -17.42 -2.29
CA GLY A 458 -5.67 -17.98 -2.20
C GLY A 458 -5.04 -18.51 -3.48
N PRO A 459 -3.76 -18.93 -3.41
CA PRO A 459 -3.08 -19.56 -4.53
C PRO A 459 -3.83 -20.81 -5.03
N GLY A 460 -4.06 -20.90 -6.35
CA GLY A 460 -4.79 -22.02 -6.95
C GLY A 460 -6.33 -21.96 -6.80
N SER A 461 -6.87 -20.87 -6.25
CA SER A 461 -8.31 -20.63 -6.17
C SER A 461 -8.91 -20.12 -7.50
N SER A 462 -10.24 -20.01 -7.55
CA SER A 462 -10.96 -19.35 -8.63
C SER A 462 -10.52 -17.91 -8.86
N TRP A 463 -10.02 -17.21 -7.84
CA TRP A 463 -9.54 -15.84 -7.98
C TRP A 463 -8.28 -15.73 -8.87
N ALA A 464 -7.39 -16.73 -8.81
CA ALA A 464 -6.20 -16.76 -9.66
C ALA A 464 -6.58 -16.88 -11.15
N GLU A 465 -7.59 -17.71 -11.45
CA GLU A 465 -8.14 -17.84 -12.81
C GLU A 465 -8.83 -16.55 -13.27
N VAL A 466 -9.67 -15.95 -12.41
CA VAL A 466 -10.32 -14.66 -12.67
C VAL A 466 -9.27 -13.59 -13.00
N THR A 467 -8.21 -13.51 -12.21
CA THR A 467 -7.09 -12.57 -12.43
C THR A 467 -6.40 -12.83 -13.77
N ALA A 468 -6.14 -14.09 -14.12
CA ALA A 468 -5.54 -14.45 -15.41
C ALA A 468 -6.43 -14.03 -16.59
N ARG A 469 -7.75 -14.20 -16.47
CA ARG A 469 -8.72 -13.80 -17.50
C ARG A 469 -8.84 -12.28 -17.64
N ILE A 470 -8.77 -11.54 -16.53
CA ILE A 470 -8.69 -10.07 -16.56
C ILE A 470 -7.42 -9.64 -17.29
N ARG A 471 -6.28 -10.28 -16.99
CA ARG A 471 -5.00 -9.99 -17.65
C ARG A 471 -5.07 -10.20 -19.16
N ALA A 472 -5.77 -11.22 -19.62
CA ALA A 472 -5.94 -11.49 -21.05
C ALA A 472 -6.68 -10.37 -21.82
N GLN A 473 -7.48 -9.54 -21.13
CA GLN A 473 -8.19 -8.40 -21.76
C GLN A 473 -7.29 -7.17 -21.92
N ILE A 474 -6.21 -7.07 -21.15
CA ILE A 474 -5.32 -5.90 -21.09
C ILE A 474 -4.82 -5.46 -22.48
N PRO A 475 -4.29 -6.36 -23.35
CA PRO A 475 -3.74 -5.95 -24.63
C PRO A 475 -4.77 -5.26 -25.54
N VAL A 476 -6.01 -5.76 -25.58
CA VAL A 476 -7.10 -5.20 -26.38
C VAL A 476 -7.48 -3.81 -25.86
N MET A 477 -7.73 -3.69 -24.56
CA MET A 477 -8.08 -2.41 -23.95
C MET A 477 -6.96 -1.37 -24.09
N LEU A 478 -5.69 -1.80 -24.05
CA LEU A 478 -4.53 -0.94 -24.28
C LEU A 478 -4.44 -0.41 -25.71
N HIS A 479 -4.83 -1.22 -26.69
CA HIS A 479 -4.72 -0.90 -28.10
C HIS A 479 -5.88 -0.03 -28.58
N GLU A 480 -7.09 -0.33 -28.12
CA GLU A 480 -8.33 0.18 -28.72
C GLU A 480 -9.05 1.25 -27.91
N ARG A 481 -8.66 1.50 -26.65
CA ARG A 481 -9.30 2.53 -25.83
C ARG A 481 -9.04 3.94 -26.36
N LEU A 482 -10.10 4.74 -26.43
CA LEU A 482 -10.07 6.10 -27.00
C LEU A 482 -9.80 7.20 -25.97
N THR A 483 -10.13 6.99 -24.70
CA THR A 483 -9.96 7.98 -23.63
C THR A 483 -9.21 7.42 -22.42
N PRO A 484 -8.38 8.21 -21.72
CA PRO A 484 -7.90 7.81 -20.41
C PRO A 484 -9.04 7.63 -19.37
N PRO A 485 -8.91 6.70 -18.41
CA PRO A 485 -9.78 6.67 -17.24
C PRO A 485 -9.78 8.00 -16.45
N PRO A 486 -10.90 8.35 -15.79
CA PRO A 486 -10.99 9.50 -14.88
C PRO A 486 -10.00 9.37 -13.72
N ARG A 487 -9.55 10.51 -13.18
CA ARG A 487 -8.51 10.55 -12.13
C ARG A 487 -8.96 9.83 -10.86
N GLU A 488 -10.21 9.99 -10.51
CA GLU A 488 -10.90 9.45 -9.35
C GLU A 488 -10.94 7.91 -9.39
N THR A 489 -11.02 7.34 -10.59
CA THR A 489 -11.10 5.88 -10.76
C THR A 489 -9.79 5.17 -10.45
N TYR A 490 -8.63 5.86 -10.57
CA TYR A 490 -7.32 5.25 -10.32
C TYR A 490 -7.18 4.83 -8.86
N SER A 491 -7.45 5.75 -7.94
CA SER A 491 -7.32 5.50 -6.52
C SER A 491 -8.36 4.48 -6.02
N LEU A 492 -9.57 4.54 -6.58
CA LEU A 492 -10.67 3.65 -6.24
C LEU A 492 -10.35 2.19 -6.61
N ASN A 493 -10.06 1.94 -7.89
CA ASN A 493 -9.79 0.57 -8.36
C ASN A 493 -8.54 0.00 -7.70
N ARG A 494 -7.51 0.84 -7.48
CA ARG A 494 -6.28 0.45 -6.80
C ARG A 494 -6.56 -0.09 -5.39
N LYS A 495 -7.44 0.55 -4.64
CA LYS A 495 -7.76 0.15 -3.27
C LYS A 495 -8.63 -1.12 -3.23
N LEU A 496 -9.67 -1.22 -4.07
CA LEU A 496 -10.52 -2.42 -4.12
C LEU A 496 -9.74 -3.66 -4.59
N SER A 497 -9.03 -3.55 -5.71
CA SER A 497 -8.20 -4.66 -6.20
C SER A 497 -7.05 -4.97 -5.24
N GLY A 498 -6.48 -3.95 -4.57
CA GLY A 498 -5.50 -4.15 -3.50
C GLY A 498 -6.05 -4.98 -2.34
N ALA A 499 -7.32 -4.80 -1.97
CA ALA A 499 -7.95 -5.58 -0.90
C ALA A 499 -8.11 -7.05 -1.29
N PHE A 500 -8.48 -7.34 -2.54
CA PHE A 500 -8.51 -8.71 -3.06
C PHE A 500 -7.11 -9.34 -3.15
N LEU A 501 -6.09 -8.56 -3.52
CA LEU A 501 -4.70 -9.03 -3.46
C LEU A 501 -4.24 -9.35 -2.05
N LEU A 502 -4.62 -8.52 -1.06
CA LEU A 502 -4.34 -8.82 0.34
C LEU A 502 -5.03 -10.10 0.77
N ALA A 503 -6.31 -10.27 0.43
CA ALA A 503 -7.05 -11.52 0.70
C ALA A 503 -6.36 -12.73 0.05
N ALA A 504 -5.87 -12.60 -1.19
CA ALA A 504 -5.15 -13.65 -1.88
C ALA A 504 -3.82 -13.99 -1.19
N ARG A 505 -3.07 -12.98 -0.75
CA ARG A 505 -1.83 -13.16 -0.01
C ARG A 505 -2.04 -13.81 1.36
N LEU A 506 -3.16 -13.51 2.00
CA LEU A 506 -3.57 -14.12 3.26
C LEU A 506 -4.20 -15.49 3.06
N ASP A 507 -4.32 -16.00 1.83
CA ASP A 507 -5.00 -17.27 1.54
C ASP A 507 -6.39 -17.31 2.17
N ALA A 508 -7.11 -16.18 2.10
CA ALA A 508 -8.34 -15.96 2.84
C ALA A 508 -9.58 -16.44 2.08
N GLU A 509 -10.58 -16.84 2.84
CA GLU A 509 -11.94 -17.13 2.38
C GLU A 509 -12.91 -16.11 2.98
N VAL A 510 -13.68 -15.43 2.13
CA VAL A 510 -14.57 -14.34 2.55
C VAL A 510 -15.93 -14.47 1.87
N ASP A 511 -17.02 -14.31 2.63
CA ASP A 511 -18.37 -14.18 2.06
C ASP A 511 -18.59 -12.78 1.47
N CYS A 512 -18.02 -12.54 0.30
CA CYS A 512 -18.11 -11.24 -0.38
C CYS A 512 -19.54 -10.91 -0.80
N ARG A 513 -20.39 -11.91 -1.02
CA ARG A 513 -21.80 -11.69 -1.35
C ARG A 513 -22.54 -11.05 -0.18
N LYS A 514 -22.32 -11.56 1.04
CA LYS A 514 -22.92 -10.98 2.25
C LYS A 514 -22.54 -9.51 2.42
N LEU A 515 -21.25 -9.19 2.24
CA LEU A 515 -20.76 -7.80 2.31
C LEU A 515 -21.43 -6.93 1.24
N TRP A 516 -21.47 -7.40 -0.01
CA TRP A 516 -22.07 -6.66 -1.12
C TRP A 516 -23.57 -6.41 -0.92
N ARG A 517 -24.34 -7.42 -0.49
CA ARG A 517 -25.77 -7.27 -0.19
C ARG A 517 -26.02 -6.22 0.87
N GLY A 518 -25.23 -6.21 1.95
CA GLY A 518 -25.34 -5.20 2.99
C GLY A 518 -25.16 -3.77 2.46
N VAL A 519 -24.24 -3.57 1.51
CA VAL A 519 -24.08 -2.28 0.82
C VAL A 519 -25.29 -1.98 -0.05
N VAL A 520 -25.74 -2.93 -0.87
CA VAL A 520 -26.85 -2.72 -1.81
C VAL A 520 -28.15 -2.34 -1.08
N ASP A 521 -28.46 -3.03 0.02
CA ASP A 521 -29.68 -2.80 0.79
C ASP A 521 -29.67 -1.44 1.51
N SER A 522 -28.48 -0.98 1.92
CA SER A 522 -28.30 0.28 2.66
C SER A 522 -28.04 1.48 1.77
N TYR A 523 -27.62 1.30 0.51
CA TYR A 523 -27.27 2.40 -0.39
C TYR A 523 -28.47 3.30 -0.70
N ARG A 524 -28.25 4.62 -0.71
CA ARG A 524 -29.25 5.64 -1.04
C ARG A 524 -28.69 6.59 -2.10
N PHE A 525 -29.35 6.63 -3.25
CA PHE A 525 -29.00 7.52 -4.36
C PHE A 525 -29.45 8.95 -4.08
N ALA A 526 -28.65 9.94 -4.49
CA ALA A 526 -29.02 11.35 -4.30
C ALA A 526 -30.30 11.76 -5.04
N ASP A 527 -30.60 11.13 -6.18
CA ASP A 527 -31.79 11.47 -6.97
C ASP A 527 -33.11 11.02 -6.30
N SER A 528 -33.04 10.20 -5.25
CA SER A 528 -34.22 9.71 -4.53
C SER A 528 -34.75 10.68 -3.45
N SER A 529 -33.98 11.73 -3.09
CA SER A 529 -34.39 12.72 -2.07
C SER A 529 -35.06 13.97 -2.65
N SER A 530 -35.22 14.09 -3.97
CA SER A 530 -35.87 15.24 -4.62
C SER A 530 -37.33 15.00 -5.03
N SER A 531 -37.90 13.83 -4.69
CA SER A 531 -39.29 13.46 -5.02
C SER A 531 -40.22 13.44 -3.80
N SER A 532 -39.77 14.00 -2.68
CA SER A 532 -40.58 14.17 -1.46
C SER A 532 -40.27 15.51 -0.79
N GLU A 533 -40.65 16.60 -1.45
CA GLU A 533 -41.02 17.87 -0.81
C GLU A 533 -42.32 18.39 -1.45
#